data_AF-A0A6J4X2W8-F1
#
_entry.id   AF-A0A6J4X2W8-F1
#
_cell.length_a   1.000
_cell.length_b   1.000
_cell.length_c   1.000
_cell.angle_alpha   90.00
_cell.angle_beta   90.00
_cell.angle_gamma   90.00
#
_symmetry.space_group_name_H-M   'P 1'
#
loop_
_entity.id
_entity.type
_entity.pdbx_description
1 polymer ?
#
loop_
_entity_poly.entity_id
_entity_poly.type
_entity_poly.pdbx_seq_one_letter_code
_entity_poly.pdbx_strand_id
1 'polypeptide(L)'
;MKPTTPPSAENYDYQKSCDYIKSKVRSIPDWPIKGVIFRDITTLLQDPLAHREISTIFYNRYVNKNIDKIVGIDARGFLFGSVLAYKLDVGFIPIRKKGKLPYKTISESYTLEYGQETIEIHEDAFTRGERVVIIDDLMATGGTIGAAVNLVEKLGGDIIECAFVVELPDLKGQEKLGNRKAFSIIEFEGE
;
A
#
# COMPACT_ATOMS: atom_id res chain seq x y z
N MET A 1 -8.50 -14.71 -28.28
CA MET A 1 -7.83 -13.99 -27.17
C MET A 1 -6.65 -13.24 -27.76
N LYS A 2 -6.58 -11.91 -27.63
CA LYS A 2 -5.34 -11.20 -27.95
C LYS A 2 -4.43 -11.26 -26.72
N PRO A 3 -3.20 -11.76 -26.84
CA PRO A 3 -2.19 -11.52 -25.81
C PRO A 3 -1.85 -10.03 -25.87
N THR A 4 -2.20 -9.27 -24.84
CA THR A 4 -1.69 -7.91 -24.70
C THR A 4 -0.31 -8.02 -24.08
N THR A 5 0.71 -8.13 -24.93
CA THR A 5 2.08 -7.82 -24.55
C THR A 5 2.05 -6.47 -23.81
N PRO A 6 2.62 -6.36 -22.60
CA PRO A 6 2.73 -5.06 -21.95
C PRO A 6 3.51 -4.12 -22.90
N PRO A 7 3.15 -2.83 -22.96
CA PRO A 7 3.85 -1.88 -23.81
C PRO A 7 5.36 -1.99 -23.54
N SER A 8 6.14 -2.06 -24.62
CA SER A 8 7.60 -2.04 -24.54
C SER A 8 8.05 -0.86 -23.68
N ALA A 9 9.00 -1.08 -22.79
CA ALA A 9 9.47 -0.11 -21.79
C ALA A 9 9.93 1.25 -22.38
N GLU A 10 10.16 1.32 -23.69
CA GLU A 10 10.65 2.50 -24.41
C GLU A 10 9.66 3.67 -24.52
N ASN A 11 8.38 3.51 -24.15
CA ASN A 11 7.37 4.59 -24.22
C ASN A 11 6.50 4.74 -22.96
N TYR A 12 6.95 4.23 -21.81
CA TYR A 12 6.19 4.37 -20.57
C TYR A 12 6.37 5.77 -19.96
N ASP A 13 5.38 6.65 -20.14
CA ASP A 13 5.37 7.99 -19.55
C ASP A 13 4.81 7.93 -18.12
N TYR A 14 5.72 7.73 -17.17
CA TYR A 14 5.40 7.67 -15.74
C TYR A 14 4.62 8.90 -15.26
N GLN A 15 5.04 10.10 -15.68
CA GLN A 15 4.44 11.34 -15.20
C GLN A 15 3.00 11.47 -15.69
N LYS A 16 2.75 11.19 -16.98
CA LYS A 16 1.40 11.20 -17.54
C LYS A 16 0.48 10.20 -16.84
N SER A 17 0.99 9.02 -16.48
CA SER A 17 0.23 8.03 -15.71
C SER A 17 -0.08 8.55 -14.30
N CYS A 18 0.88 9.14 -13.59
CA CYS A 18 0.66 9.77 -12.29
C CYS A 18 -0.38 10.91 -12.36
N ASP A 19 -0.28 11.80 -13.33
CA ASP A 19 -1.23 12.90 -13.53
C ASP A 19 -2.65 12.38 -13.81
N TYR A 20 -2.76 11.34 -14.65
CA TYR A 20 -4.03 10.70 -14.93
C TYR A 20 -4.62 10.05 -13.67
N ILE A 21 -3.84 9.27 -12.91
CA ILE A 21 -4.29 8.67 -11.65
C ILE A 21 -4.74 9.76 -10.67
N LYS A 22 -3.95 10.83 -10.50
CA LYS A 22 -4.29 11.96 -9.62
C LYS A 22 -5.62 12.61 -10.00
N SER A 23 -5.86 12.82 -11.30
CA SER A 23 -7.11 13.42 -11.81
C SER A 23 -8.37 12.59 -11.53
N LYS A 24 -8.21 11.31 -11.19
CA LYS A 24 -9.33 10.38 -10.96
C LYS A 24 -9.68 10.24 -9.49
N VAL A 25 -8.81 10.64 -8.56
CA VAL A 25 -9.13 10.63 -7.13
C VAL A 25 -10.22 11.65 -6.85
N ARG A 26 -11.27 11.24 -6.14
CA ARG A 26 -12.35 12.14 -5.72
C ARG A 26 -12.02 12.72 -4.35
N SER A 27 -12.06 14.05 -4.24
CA SER A 27 -11.98 14.76 -2.97
C SER A 27 -13.38 14.94 -2.37
N ILE A 28 -13.57 14.50 -1.13
CA ILE A 28 -14.82 14.67 -0.38
C ILE A 28 -14.52 15.57 0.82
N PRO A 29 -14.93 16.85 0.80
CA PRO A 29 -14.71 17.75 1.92
C PRO A 29 -15.59 17.38 3.12
N ASP A 30 -15.12 17.75 4.31
CA ASP A 30 -15.82 17.59 5.59
C ASP A 30 -16.21 16.13 5.93
N TRP A 31 -15.39 15.16 5.51
CA TRP A 31 -15.58 13.75 5.83
C TRP A 31 -14.27 13.10 6.33
N PRO A 32 -14.30 12.26 7.38
CA PRO A 32 -15.47 11.88 8.17
C PRO A 32 -15.93 12.95 9.16
N ILE A 33 -15.12 14.01 9.33
CA ILE A 33 -15.39 15.16 10.20
C ILE A 33 -15.10 16.46 9.45
N LYS A 34 -15.68 17.55 9.96
CA LYS A 34 -15.48 18.90 9.41
C LYS A 34 -13.99 19.27 9.38
N GLY A 35 -13.53 19.85 8.28
CA GLY A 35 -12.15 20.28 8.06
C GLY A 35 -11.22 19.20 7.49
N VAL A 36 -11.69 17.98 7.27
CA VAL A 36 -10.93 16.91 6.62
C VAL A 36 -11.39 16.76 5.17
N ILE A 37 -10.45 16.74 4.21
CA ILE A 37 -10.72 16.33 2.83
C ILE A 37 -10.34 14.86 2.67
N PHE A 38 -11.35 14.03 2.50
CA PHE A 38 -11.15 12.61 2.24
C PHE A 38 -10.81 12.35 0.78
N ARG A 39 -9.71 11.62 0.55
CA ARG A 39 -9.28 11.17 -0.78
C ARG A 39 -9.89 9.80 -1.05
N ASP A 40 -11.00 9.81 -1.78
CA ASP A 40 -11.70 8.60 -2.17
C ASP A 40 -11.04 7.97 -3.41
N ILE A 41 -10.37 6.85 -3.17
CA ILE A 41 -9.67 6.06 -4.20
C ILE A 41 -10.57 5.08 -4.94
N THR A 42 -11.84 4.93 -4.55
CA THR A 42 -12.75 3.97 -5.20
C THR A 42 -12.99 4.30 -6.67
N THR A 43 -12.90 5.57 -7.05
CA THR A 43 -12.92 6.04 -8.44
C THR A 43 -11.75 5.52 -9.26
N LEU A 44 -10.57 5.31 -8.66
CA LEU A 44 -9.41 4.70 -9.33
C LEU A 44 -9.69 3.24 -9.70
N LEU A 45 -10.43 2.52 -8.86
CA LEU A 45 -10.80 1.12 -9.10
C LEU A 45 -11.89 1.00 -10.17
N GLN A 46 -12.78 2.00 -10.26
CA GLN A 46 -13.84 2.06 -11.26
C GLN A 46 -13.31 2.44 -12.65
N ASP A 47 -12.22 3.19 -12.74
CA ASP A 47 -11.58 3.56 -14.00
C ASP A 47 -10.55 2.49 -14.43
N PRO A 48 -10.83 1.70 -15.50
CA PRO A 48 -9.96 0.59 -15.88
C PRO A 48 -8.55 1.00 -16.30
N LEU A 49 -8.38 2.24 -16.77
CA LEU A 49 -7.05 2.77 -17.11
C LEU A 49 -6.29 3.11 -15.83
N ALA A 50 -6.89 3.86 -14.89
CA ALA A 50 -6.22 4.22 -13.64
C ALA A 50 -5.80 2.98 -12.83
N HIS A 51 -6.69 2.01 -12.68
CA HIS A 51 -6.39 0.76 -11.98
C HIS A 51 -5.23 0.00 -12.64
N ARG A 52 -5.20 -0.08 -13.99
CA ARG A 52 -4.11 -0.72 -14.73
C ARG A 52 -2.79 0.04 -14.61
N GLU A 53 -2.82 1.37 -14.65
CA GLU A 53 -1.61 2.19 -14.51
C GLU A 53 -0.99 2.03 -13.12
N ILE A 54 -1.79 2.07 -12.04
CA ILE A 54 -1.32 1.80 -10.66
C ILE A 54 -0.60 0.44 -10.59
N SER A 55 -1.24 -0.59 -11.14
CA SER A 55 -0.68 -1.94 -11.18
C SER A 55 0.62 -2.02 -11.99
N THR A 56 0.69 -1.30 -13.10
CA THR A 56 1.88 -1.22 -13.97
C THR A 56 3.03 -0.51 -13.28
N ILE A 57 2.76 0.60 -12.59
CA ILE A 57 3.76 1.35 -11.83
C ILE A 57 4.39 0.48 -10.75
N PHE A 58 3.56 -0.15 -9.91
CA PHE A 58 4.08 -1.03 -8.87
C PHE A 58 4.86 -2.22 -9.46
N TYR A 59 4.34 -2.87 -10.49
CA TYR A 59 5.04 -3.98 -11.13
C TYR A 59 6.42 -3.57 -11.67
N ASN A 60 6.50 -2.49 -12.44
CA ASN A 60 7.75 -2.00 -13.01
C ASN A 60 8.75 -1.61 -11.90
N ARG A 61 8.27 -1.11 -10.77
CA ARG A 61 9.10 -0.75 -9.61
C ARG A 61 9.72 -1.98 -8.92
N TYR A 62 9.05 -3.13 -8.94
CA TYR A 62 9.42 -4.28 -8.11
C TYR A 62 9.87 -5.53 -8.87
N VAL A 63 9.60 -5.64 -10.18
CA VAL A 63 9.86 -6.85 -10.99
C VAL A 63 11.30 -7.36 -10.91
N ASN A 64 12.28 -6.46 -10.83
CA ASN A 64 13.71 -6.82 -10.78
C ASN A 64 14.33 -6.65 -9.38
N LYS A 65 13.51 -6.59 -8.32
CA LYS A 65 13.98 -6.38 -6.93
C LYS A 65 14.04 -7.66 -6.09
N ASN A 66 13.76 -8.82 -6.67
CA ASN A 66 13.70 -10.12 -6.00
C ASN A 66 12.81 -10.04 -4.75
N ILE A 67 11.53 -9.72 -4.94
CA ILE A 67 10.56 -9.70 -3.85
C ILE A 67 10.04 -11.12 -3.63
N ASP A 68 9.89 -11.55 -2.38
CA ASP A 68 9.40 -12.88 -2.02
C ASP A 68 7.93 -12.86 -1.56
N LYS A 69 7.50 -11.75 -0.94
CA LYS A 69 6.14 -11.56 -0.43
C LYS A 69 5.66 -10.13 -0.62
N ILE A 70 4.37 -9.97 -0.91
CA ILE A 70 3.66 -8.70 -0.78
C ILE A 70 2.77 -8.77 0.46
N VAL A 71 2.92 -7.79 1.34
CA VAL A 71 2.03 -7.59 2.48
C VAL A 71 1.01 -6.54 2.12
N GLY A 72 -0.28 -6.82 2.31
CA GLY A 72 -1.33 -5.82 2.18
C GLY A 72 -1.92 -5.48 3.55
N ILE A 73 -2.26 -4.21 3.76
CA ILE A 73 -2.96 -3.75 4.96
C ILE A 73 -4.47 -3.69 4.71
N ASP A 74 -5.26 -4.23 5.65
CA ASP A 74 -6.71 -4.34 5.56
C ASP A 74 -7.39 -2.97 5.55
N ALA A 75 -8.40 -2.71 4.72
CA ALA A 75 -8.87 -3.57 3.62
C ALA A 75 -8.36 -3.10 2.25
N ARG A 76 -8.14 -1.79 2.09
CA ARG A 76 -7.94 -1.17 0.79
C ARG A 76 -6.54 -1.46 0.22
N GLY A 77 -5.53 -1.64 1.07
CA GLY A 77 -4.22 -2.14 0.65
C GLY A 77 -4.28 -3.50 -0.07
N PHE A 78 -5.28 -4.34 0.22
CA PHE A 78 -5.44 -5.64 -0.46
C PHE A 78 -5.74 -5.49 -1.94
N LEU A 79 -6.45 -4.42 -2.33
CA LEU A 79 -6.90 -4.21 -3.70
C LEU A 79 -5.71 -4.05 -4.66
N PHE A 80 -4.65 -3.39 -4.18
CA PHE A 80 -3.43 -3.17 -4.95
C PHE A 80 -2.37 -4.23 -4.65
N GLY A 81 -2.21 -4.61 -3.38
CA GLY A 81 -1.21 -5.59 -2.96
C GLY A 81 -1.45 -6.99 -3.54
N SER A 82 -2.70 -7.45 -3.60
CA SER A 82 -3.02 -8.78 -4.18
C SER A 82 -2.75 -8.83 -5.69
N VAL A 83 -3.08 -7.76 -6.42
CA VAL A 83 -2.82 -7.65 -7.85
C VAL A 83 -1.31 -7.62 -8.12
N LEU A 84 -0.54 -6.89 -7.30
CA LEU A 84 0.91 -6.86 -7.42
C LEU A 84 1.53 -8.23 -7.13
N ALA A 85 1.10 -8.91 -6.07
CA ALA A 85 1.56 -10.26 -5.72
C ALA A 85 1.33 -11.24 -6.87
N TYR A 86 0.12 -11.21 -7.45
CA TYR A 86 -0.21 -12.01 -8.63
C TYR A 86 0.69 -11.71 -9.83
N LYS A 87 0.97 -10.43 -10.11
CA LYS A 87 1.83 -10.04 -11.26
C LYS A 87 3.30 -10.40 -11.06
N LEU A 88 3.79 -10.41 -9.83
CA LEU A 88 5.16 -10.77 -9.49
C LEU A 88 5.35 -12.28 -9.29
N ASP A 89 4.27 -13.07 -9.30
CA ASP A 89 4.26 -14.50 -9.02
C ASP A 89 4.80 -14.83 -7.60
N VAL A 90 4.33 -14.08 -6.61
CA VAL A 90 4.77 -14.18 -5.20
C VAL A 90 3.59 -14.31 -4.24
N GLY A 91 3.88 -14.70 -3.00
CA GLY A 91 2.87 -14.83 -1.96
C GLY A 91 2.28 -13.48 -1.52
N PHE A 92 0.98 -13.45 -1.23
CA PHE A 92 0.30 -12.32 -0.60
C PHE A 92 0.01 -12.62 0.88
N ILE A 93 0.37 -11.70 1.76
CA ILE A 93 0.18 -11.81 3.20
C ILE A 93 -0.74 -10.70 3.70
N PRO A 94 -1.93 -11.01 4.24
CA PRO A 94 -2.83 -10.01 4.79
C PRO A 94 -2.44 -9.64 6.22
N ILE A 95 -2.31 -8.34 6.48
CA ILE A 95 -2.40 -7.76 7.82
C ILE A 95 -3.83 -7.28 8.03
N ARG A 96 -4.49 -7.71 9.11
CA ARG A 96 -5.91 -7.40 9.35
C ARG A 96 -6.15 -6.73 10.68
N LYS A 97 -7.31 -6.09 10.83
CA LYS A 97 -7.81 -5.72 12.15
C LYS A 97 -7.95 -6.96 13.05
N LYS A 98 -7.78 -6.76 14.35
CA LYS A 98 -7.86 -7.82 15.36
C LYS A 98 -9.10 -8.70 15.22
N GLY A 99 -8.91 -10.01 15.29
CA GLY A 99 -9.97 -11.04 15.27
C GLY A 99 -10.49 -11.38 13.87
N LYS A 100 -9.84 -10.92 12.80
CA LYS A 100 -10.20 -11.25 11.40
C LYS A 100 -9.37 -12.37 10.79
N LEU A 101 -8.26 -12.73 11.42
CA LEU A 101 -7.37 -13.80 10.99
C LEU A 101 -7.67 -15.07 11.81
N PRO A 102 -7.90 -16.23 11.17
CA PRO A 102 -8.36 -17.43 11.87
C PRO A 102 -7.22 -18.28 12.45
N TYR A 103 -5.98 -18.12 11.96
CA TYR A 103 -4.82 -18.84 12.48
C TYR A 103 -4.16 -18.05 13.62
N LYS A 104 -3.09 -18.58 14.21
CA LYS A 104 -2.35 -17.91 15.28
C LYS A 104 -1.73 -16.61 14.78
N THR A 105 -1.84 -15.56 15.59
CA THR A 105 -1.42 -14.20 15.23
C THR A 105 -0.45 -13.61 16.24
N ILE A 106 0.40 -12.71 15.75
CA ILE A 106 0.98 -11.65 16.57
C ILE A 106 0.24 -10.33 16.29
N SER A 107 0.29 -9.40 17.24
CA SER A 107 -0.47 -8.16 17.19
C SER A 107 0.37 -6.93 17.50
N GLU A 108 0.00 -5.81 16.91
CA GLU A 108 0.54 -4.48 17.20
C GLU A 108 -0.59 -3.48 17.32
N SER A 109 -0.51 -2.65 18.35
CA SER A 109 -1.48 -1.58 18.60
C SER A 109 -0.86 -0.23 18.32
N TYR A 110 -1.63 0.67 17.72
CA TYR A 110 -1.21 2.04 17.45
C TYR A 110 -2.29 3.03 17.84
N THR A 111 -1.84 4.22 18.24
CA THR A 111 -2.71 5.29 18.72
C THR A 111 -3.24 6.11 17.55
N LEU A 112 -4.53 6.35 17.57
CA LEU A 112 -5.23 7.33 16.74
C LEU A 112 -5.52 8.59 17.58
N GLU A 113 -5.95 9.68 16.93
CA GLU A 113 -6.32 10.91 17.64
C GLU A 113 -7.39 10.67 18.72
N TYR A 114 -8.33 9.77 18.45
CA TYR A 114 -9.42 9.41 19.37
C TYR A 114 -9.56 7.91 19.56
N GLY A 115 -8.46 7.23 19.87
CA GLY A 115 -8.52 5.82 20.28
C GLY A 115 -7.25 5.03 19.99
N GLN A 116 -7.41 3.71 20.03
CA GLN A 116 -6.36 2.75 19.69
C GLN A 116 -6.96 1.71 18.75
N GLU A 117 -6.20 1.34 17.72
CA GLU A 117 -6.52 0.23 16.84
C GLU A 117 -5.44 -0.85 16.97
N THR A 118 -5.82 -2.10 16.72
CA THR A 118 -4.92 -3.25 16.77
C THR A 118 -5.00 -4.01 15.45
N ILE A 119 -3.83 -4.26 14.86
CA ILE A 119 -3.66 -5.07 13.66
C ILE A 119 -2.92 -6.37 13.98
N GLU A 120 -3.17 -7.38 13.18
CA GLU A 120 -2.68 -8.74 13.34
C GLU A 120 -2.14 -9.29 12.03
N ILE A 121 -1.15 -10.17 12.13
CA ILE A 121 -0.58 -10.97 11.06
C ILE A 121 -0.44 -12.41 11.56
N HIS A 122 -0.57 -13.41 10.69
CA HIS A 122 -0.31 -14.78 11.10
C HIS A 122 1.17 -14.99 11.46
N GLU A 123 1.44 -15.79 12.49
CA GLU A 123 2.81 -16.04 12.98
C GLU A 123 3.69 -16.81 11.98
N ASP A 124 3.08 -17.51 11.02
CA ASP A 124 3.73 -18.32 9.98
C ASP A 124 3.85 -17.58 8.63
N ALA A 125 3.62 -16.26 8.62
CA ALA A 125 3.57 -15.47 7.40
C ALA A 125 4.90 -15.43 6.61
N PHE A 126 6.04 -15.63 7.29
CA PHE A 126 7.37 -15.47 6.69
C PHE A 126 8.34 -16.59 7.06
N THR A 127 9.22 -16.90 6.13
CA THR A 127 10.55 -17.45 6.45
C THR A 127 11.52 -16.28 6.67
N ARG A 128 12.39 -16.39 7.67
CA ARG A 128 13.33 -15.33 8.02
C ARG A 128 14.20 -14.93 6.80
N GLY A 129 14.25 -13.64 6.51
CA GLY A 129 15.02 -13.06 5.41
C GLY A 129 14.26 -12.93 4.09
N GLU A 130 13.01 -13.40 4.01
CA GLU A 130 12.15 -13.12 2.85
C GLU A 130 12.00 -11.61 2.65
N ARG A 131 12.12 -11.17 1.40
CA ARG A 131 12.13 -9.77 0.98
C ARG A 131 10.69 -9.32 0.75
N VAL A 132 10.27 -8.31 1.50
CA VAL A 132 8.88 -7.90 1.61
C VAL A 132 8.67 -6.50 1.08
N VAL A 133 7.57 -6.30 0.35
CA VAL A 133 7.00 -4.96 0.10
C VAL A 133 5.67 -4.87 0.82
N ILE A 134 5.49 -3.82 1.62
CA ILE A 134 4.21 -3.54 2.28
C ILE A 134 3.43 -2.55 1.41
N ILE A 135 2.19 -2.88 1.08
CA ILE A 135 1.30 -2.09 0.24
C ILE A 135 0.09 -1.62 1.05
N ASP A 136 -0.20 -0.32 0.97
CA ASP A 136 -1.46 0.26 1.40
C ASP A 136 -2.00 1.23 0.34
N ASP A 137 -3.28 1.61 0.44
CA ASP A 137 -3.86 2.54 -0.53
C ASP A 137 -3.40 3.98 -0.29
N LEU A 138 -3.31 4.40 0.97
CA LEU A 138 -3.02 5.79 1.32
C LEU A 138 -2.16 5.91 2.58
N MET A 139 -1.10 6.72 2.52
CA MET A 139 -0.33 7.14 3.70
C MET A 139 -0.83 8.48 4.24
N ALA A 140 -1.33 8.47 5.48
CA ALA A 140 -1.73 9.66 6.24
C ALA A 140 -0.71 9.95 7.37
N THR A 141 -1.11 9.76 8.63
CA THR A 141 -0.23 9.97 9.82
C THR A 141 0.83 8.88 10.02
N GLY A 142 0.79 7.81 9.23
CA GLY A 142 1.75 6.71 9.28
C GLY A 142 1.56 5.70 10.43
N GLY A 143 0.54 5.86 11.28
CA GLY A 143 0.32 5.00 12.45
C GLY A 143 0.15 3.52 12.09
N THR A 144 -0.71 3.22 11.13
CA THR A 144 -0.99 1.84 10.68
C THR A 144 0.22 1.21 10.00
N ILE A 145 0.90 1.93 9.11
CA ILE A 145 2.10 1.40 8.44
C ILE A 145 3.24 1.17 9.45
N GLY A 146 3.42 2.04 10.44
CA GLY A 146 4.42 1.85 11.50
C GLY A 146 4.16 0.55 12.30
N ALA A 147 2.91 0.28 12.65
CA ALA A 147 2.54 -0.98 13.28
C ALA A 147 2.75 -2.20 12.35
N ALA A 148 2.44 -2.07 11.07
CA ALA A 148 2.63 -3.14 10.09
C ALA A 148 4.12 -3.48 9.89
N VAL A 149 4.97 -2.45 9.80
CA VAL A 149 6.43 -2.58 9.76
C VAL A 149 6.93 -3.38 10.96
N ASN A 150 6.50 -3.02 12.18
CA ASN A 150 6.91 -3.72 13.40
C ASN A 150 6.52 -5.21 13.37
N LEU A 151 5.31 -5.53 12.90
CA LEU A 151 4.85 -6.91 12.75
C LEU A 151 5.72 -7.72 11.79
N VAL A 152 6.00 -7.17 10.60
CA VAL A 152 6.80 -7.84 9.57
C VAL A 152 8.23 -8.08 10.07
N GLU A 153 8.85 -7.10 10.73
CA GLU A 153 10.20 -7.23 11.28
C GLU A 153 10.27 -8.23 12.43
N LYS A 154 9.27 -8.26 13.31
CA LYS A 154 9.18 -9.25 14.41
C LYS A 154 9.15 -10.68 13.89
N LEU A 155 8.55 -10.90 12.73
CA LEU A 155 8.54 -12.20 12.06
C LEU A 155 9.76 -12.44 11.15
N GLY A 156 10.68 -11.48 11.07
CA GLY A 156 11.94 -11.62 10.35
C GLY A 156 11.86 -11.37 8.85
N GLY A 157 10.82 -10.69 8.35
CA GLY A 157 10.76 -10.20 6.98
C GLY A 157 11.72 -9.02 6.76
N ASP A 158 12.44 -9.03 5.63
CA ASP A 158 13.31 -7.94 5.19
C ASP A 158 12.49 -6.93 4.37
N ILE A 159 12.12 -5.80 4.99
CA ILE A 159 11.27 -4.79 4.34
C ILE A 159 12.09 -3.99 3.33
N ILE A 160 11.81 -4.23 2.05
CA ILE A 160 12.45 -3.53 0.93
C ILE A 160 11.89 -2.12 0.78
N GLU A 161 10.57 -1.97 0.95
CA GLU A 161 9.87 -0.70 0.80
C GLU A 161 8.43 -0.76 1.33
N CYS A 162 7.93 0.37 1.83
CA CYS A 162 6.50 0.61 2.03
C CYS A 162 5.97 1.42 0.85
N ALA A 163 4.95 0.93 0.15
CA ALA A 163 4.43 1.55 -1.06
C ALA A 163 2.94 1.90 -0.95
N PHE A 164 2.58 3.06 -1.50
CA PHE A 164 1.25 3.65 -1.41
C PHE A 164 0.78 4.13 -2.77
N VAL A 165 -0.53 4.14 -3.00
CA VAL A 165 -1.10 4.83 -4.17
C VAL A 165 -1.07 6.34 -3.91
N VAL A 166 -1.56 6.75 -2.74
CA VAL A 166 -1.68 8.15 -2.34
C VAL A 166 -0.84 8.44 -1.11
N GLU A 167 -0.22 9.59 -1.05
CA GLU A 167 0.36 10.14 0.18
C GLU A 167 -0.20 11.54 0.48
N LEU A 168 -0.34 11.83 1.77
CA LEU A 168 -0.67 13.15 2.32
C LEU A 168 0.56 13.68 3.07
N PRO A 169 1.51 14.36 2.39
CA PRO A 169 2.81 14.72 2.97
C PRO A 169 2.69 15.59 4.24
N ASP A 170 1.67 16.45 4.30
CA ASP A 170 1.43 17.35 5.45
C ASP A 170 1.18 16.62 6.77
N LEU A 171 0.78 15.34 6.71
CA LEU A 171 0.54 14.49 7.89
C LEU A 171 1.80 13.75 8.37
N LYS A 172 2.94 13.94 7.69
CA LYS A 172 4.26 13.46 8.11
C LYS A 172 4.33 11.95 8.36
N GLY A 173 3.56 11.16 7.62
CA GLY A 173 3.49 9.71 7.79
C GLY A 173 4.83 9.00 7.63
N GLN A 174 5.72 9.51 6.78
CA GLN A 174 7.06 8.97 6.58
C GLN A 174 7.91 8.96 7.85
N GLU A 175 7.69 9.88 8.80
CA GLU A 175 8.44 9.91 10.06
C GLU A 175 8.25 8.62 10.88
N LYS A 176 7.12 7.91 10.69
CA LYS A 176 6.85 6.62 11.35
C LYS A 176 7.67 5.46 10.79
N LEU A 177 8.29 5.64 9.63
CA LEU A 177 9.06 4.59 8.94
C LEU A 177 10.54 4.59 9.34
N GLY A 178 11.03 5.66 9.99
CA GLY A 178 12.43 5.81 10.35
C GLY A 178 13.31 5.82 9.10
N ASN A 179 14.30 4.91 9.03
CA ASN A 179 15.21 4.79 7.89
C ASN A 179 14.68 3.94 6.73
N ARG A 180 13.43 3.45 6.82
CA ARG A 180 12.84 2.58 5.81
C ARG A 180 12.39 3.39 4.61
N LYS A 181 12.48 2.78 3.42
CA LYS A 181 12.09 3.43 2.17
C LYS A 181 10.57 3.49 2.05
N ALA A 182 10.07 4.62 1.59
CA ALA A 182 8.69 4.84 1.22
C ALA A 182 8.59 5.17 -0.27
N PHE A 183 7.50 4.78 -0.91
CA PHE A 183 7.17 5.18 -2.27
C PHE A 183 5.67 5.45 -2.39
N SER A 184 5.32 6.56 -3.01
CA SER A 184 3.95 6.94 -3.28
C SER A 184 3.79 7.25 -4.77
N ILE A 185 2.71 6.80 -5.40
CA ILE A 185 2.48 7.07 -6.82
C ILE A 185 2.10 8.55 -7.04
N ILE A 186 1.23 9.07 -6.17
CA ILE A 186 0.75 10.45 -6.20
C ILE A 186 0.68 11.04 -4.80
N GLU A 187 0.82 12.36 -4.73
CA GLU A 187 0.74 13.13 -3.48
C GLU A 187 -0.38 14.17 -3.58
N PHE A 188 -1.07 14.43 -2.47
CA PHE A 188 -1.98 15.57 -2.29
C PHE A 188 -1.46 16.45 -1.15
N GLU A 189 -1.13 17.70 -1.48
CA GLU A 189 -0.76 18.74 -0.54
C GLU A 189 -2.01 19.58 -0.20
N GLY A 190 -2.14 20.02 1.05
CA GLY A 190 -2.73 21.31 1.42
C GLY A 190 -4.10 21.68 0.87
N GLU A 191 -5.01 20.73 0.67
CA GLU A 191 -6.42 20.99 0.37
C GLU A 191 -7.32 20.22 1.34
#